data_AF-A0A967PNW1-F1
#
_entry.id   AF-A0A967PNW1-F1
#
_cell.length_a   1.000
_cell.length_b   1.000
_cell.length_c   1.000
_cell.angle_alpha   90.00
_cell.angle_beta   90.00
_cell.angle_gamma   90.00
#
_symmetry.space_group_name_H-M   'P 1'
#
loop_
_entity.id
_entity.type
_entity.pdbx_description
1 polymer ?
#
loop_
_entity_poly.entity_id
_entity_poly.type
_entity_poly.pdbx_seq_one_letter_code
_entity_poly.pdbx_strand_id
1 'polypeptide(L)' 'DTVGGLIFNSLGHLPSVGESIEAGGVVLRVEQMEGRRITRVRLTPVDLVDAADPATAEDRG' A
#
# COMPACT_ATOMS: atom_id res chain seq x y z
N ASP A 1 -4.00 18.00 -0.22
CA ASP A 1 -3.65 16.63 -0.67
C ASP A 1 -2.58 16.01 0.22
N THR A 2 -2.79 14.77 0.64
CA THR A 2 -1.85 14.01 1.48
C THR A 2 -1.74 12.58 0.95
N VAL A 3 -0.63 11.89 1.26
CA VAL A 3 -0.46 10.46 0.91
C VAL A 3 -1.56 9.61 1.57
N GLY A 4 -1.93 9.90 2.81
CA GLY A 4 -3.02 9.19 3.47
C GLY A 4 -4.36 9.39 2.76
N GLY A 5 -4.65 10.61 2.30
CA GLY A 5 -5.86 10.89 1.52
C GLY A 5 -5.91 10.12 0.20
N LEU A 6 -4.77 9.99 -0.49
CA LEU A 6 -4.65 9.15 -1.68
C LEU A 6 -5.01 7.69 -1.36
N ILE A 7 -4.41 7.10 -0.32
CA ILE A 7 -4.65 5.71 0.07
C ILE A 7 -6.13 5.47 0.43
N PHE A 8 -6.72 6.34 1.25
CA PHE A 8 -8.14 6.28 1.59
C PHE A 8 -9.04 6.31 0.36
N ASN A 9 -8.79 7.24 -0.57
CA ASN A 9 -9.61 7.40 -1.77
C ASN A 9 -9.44 6.23 -2.73
N SER A 10 -8.24 5.66 -2.84
CA SER A 10 -7.97 4.49 -3.68
C SER A 10 -8.62 3.22 -3.14
N LEU A 11 -8.60 3.00 -1.83
CA LEU A 11 -9.22 1.81 -1.20
C LEU A 11 -10.74 1.94 -1.05
N GLY A 12 -11.27 3.17 -0.93
CA GLY A 12 -12.70 3.42 -0.79
C GLY A 12 -13.27 3.09 0.60
N HIS A 13 -12.43 2.70 1.56
CA HIS A 13 -12.82 2.43 2.94
C HIS A 13 -11.74 2.90 3.92
N LEU A 14 -11.98 2.71 5.23
CA LEU A 14 -10.97 2.93 6.27
C LEU A 14 -9.86 1.88 6.12
N PRO A 15 -8.59 2.26 5.87
CA PRO A 15 -7.51 1.30 5.68
C PRO A 15 -7.08 0.65 7.00
N SER A 16 -6.56 -0.56 6.89
CA SER A 16 -5.92 -1.33 7.95
C SER A 16 -4.40 -1.38 7.75
N VAL A 17 -3.66 -1.59 8.83
CA VAL A 17 -2.21 -1.86 8.73
C VAL A 17 -1.98 -3.13 7.91
N GLY A 18 -1.05 -3.04 6.96
CA GLY A 18 -0.70 -4.11 6.04
C GLY A 18 -1.31 -3.97 4.65
N GLU A 19 -2.43 -3.25 4.52
CA GLU A 19 -3.02 -2.96 3.21
C GLU A 19 -2.12 -2.06 2.38
N SER A 20 -2.22 -2.21 1.06
CA SER A 20 -1.40 -1.47 0.12
C SER A 20 -2.16 -1.13 -1.16
N ILE A 21 -1.70 -0.05 -1.79
CA ILE A 21 -2.09 0.32 -3.15
C ILE A 21 -0.84 0.52 -3.99
N GLU A 22 -0.96 0.39 -5.31
CA GLU A 22 0.05 0.85 -6.24
C GLU A 22 -0.32 2.24 -6.78
N ALA A 23 0.63 3.17 -6.77
CA ALA A 23 0.48 4.45 -7.43
C ALA A 23 1.84 5.01 -7.85
N GLY A 24 1.94 5.44 -9.12
CA GLY A 24 3.14 6.11 -9.62
C GLY A 24 4.41 5.26 -9.58
N GLY A 25 4.30 3.95 -9.84
CA GLY A 25 5.45 3.03 -9.86
C GLY A 25 5.97 2.61 -8.48
N VAL A 26 5.23 2.92 -7.41
CA VAL A 26 5.52 2.43 -6.05
C VAL A 26 4.29 1.79 -5.44
N VAL A 27 4.50 0.77 -4.61
CA VAL A 27 3.53 0.24 -3.68
C VAL A 27 3.61 1.05 -2.39
N LEU A 28 2.47 1.58 -1.97
CA LEU A 28 2.29 2.31 -0.72
C LEU A 28 1.59 1.38 0.28
N ARG A 29 2.32 0.90 1.28
CA ARG A 29 1.80 0.02 2.33
C ARG A 29 1.58 0.77 3.63
N VAL A 30 0.40 0.61 4.23
CA VAL A 30 0.08 1.16 5.54
C VAL A 30 0.86 0.40 6.61
N GLU A 31 1.78 1.05 7.29
CA GLU A 31 2.57 0.41 8.36
C GLU A 31 2.05 0.78 9.75
N GLN A 32 1.46 1.97 9.90
CA GLN A 32 0.90 2.42 11.17
C GLN A 32 -0.33 3.31 10.98
N MET A 33 -1.32 3.09 11.86
CA MET A 33 -2.55 3.85 11.99
C MET A 33 -2.65 4.44 13.40
N GLU A 34 -3.14 5.67 13.49
CA GLU A 34 -3.57 6.29 14.74
C GLU A 34 -5.01 6.78 14.57
N GLY A 35 -5.96 6.05 15.17
CA GLY A 35 -7.39 6.27 14.93
C GLY A 35 -7.73 6.13 13.44
N ARG A 36 -8.15 7.24 12.80
CA ARG A 36 -8.49 7.30 11.37
C ARG A 36 -7.38 7.89 10.50
N ARG A 37 -6.18 8.06 11.05
CA ARG A 37 -5.04 8.68 10.35
C ARG A 37 -3.97 7.64 10.09
N ILE A 38 -3.53 7.57 8.84
CA ILE A 38 -2.28 6.88 8.50
C ILE A 38 -1.13 7.75 8.98
N THR A 39 -0.30 7.22 9.88
CA THR A 39 0.85 7.93 10.46
C THR A 39 2.18 7.46 9.85
N ARG A 40 2.21 6.24 9.29
CA ARG A 40 3.40 5.72 8.60
C ARG A 40 3.03 4.89 7.38
N VAL A 41 3.69 5.19 6.26
CA VAL A 41 3.58 4.47 5.00
C VAL A 41 4.96 3.99 4.59
N ARG A 42 5.07 2.73 4.17
CA ARG A 42 6.25 2.21 3.47
C ARG A 42 6.02 2.34 1.98
N LEU A 43 6.99 2.92 1.29
CA LEU A 43 7.02 2.97 -0.17
C LEU A 43 7.99 1.90 -0.66
N THR A 44 7.62 1.17 -1.68
CA THR A 44 8.49 0.18 -2.33
C THR A 44 8.31 0.29 -3.84
N PRO A 45 9.37 0.53 -4.63
CA PRO A 45 9.30 0.46 -6.09
C PRO A 45 8.66 -0.86 -6.54
N VAL A 46 7.75 -0.81 -7.51
CA VAL A 46 7.02 -2.00 -8.00
C VAL A 46 7.99 -3.07 -8.49
N ASP A 47 9.06 -2.67 -9.18
CA ASP A 47 10.13 -3.56 -9.65
C ASP A 47 10.85 -4.31 -8.50
N LEU A 48 10.78 -3.79 -7.27
CA LEU A 48 11.31 -4.47 -6.07
C LEU A 48 10.26 -5.29 -5.33
N VAL A 49 8.97 -5.03 -5.51
CA VAL A 49 7.89 -5.84 -4.91
C VAL A 49 7.77 -7.17 -5.64
N ASP A 50 7.87 -7.17 -6.97
CA ASP A 50 7.91 -8.39 -7.78
C ASP A 50 9.08 -9.31 -7.42
N ALA A 51 10.19 -8.74 -6.92
CA ALA A 51 11.35 -9.49 -6.48
C ALA A 51 11.28 -9.96 -5.01
N ALA A 52 10.46 -9.32 -4.17
CA ALA A 52 10.47 -9.51 -2.72
C ALA A 52 9.28 -10.32 -2.17
N ASP A 53 8.23 -10.56 -2.97
CA ASP A 53 7.05 -11.30 -2.55
C ASP A 53 6.89 -12.65 -3.29
N PRO A 54 7.31 -13.78 -2.69
CA PRO A 54 7.04 -15.10 -3.26
C PRO A 54 5.54 -15.47 -3.25
N ALA A 55 4.65 -14.70 -2.61
CA ALA A 55 3.21 -14.97 -2.58
C ALA A 55 2.43 -14.34 -3.76
N THR A 56 3.01 -13.38 -4.48
CA THR A 56 2.37 -12.75 -5.67
C THR A 56 2.57 -13.58 -6.95
N ALA A 57 3.48 -14.56 -6.93
CA ALA A 57 3.79 -15.39 -8.10
C ALA A 57 2.70 -16.43 -8.45
N GLU A 58 1.68 -16.65 -7.61
CA GLU A 58 0.71 -17.74 -7.78
C GLU A 58 -0.64 -17.35 -8.42
N ASP A 59 -0.90 -16.07 -8.72
CA ASP A 59 -2.19 -15.61 -9.30
C ASP A 59 -2.11 -15.27 -10.81
N ARG A 60 -1.36 -16.06 -11.58
CA ARG A 60 -1.44 -16.07 -13.05
C ARG A 60 -1.71 -17.48 -13.55
N GLY A 61 -2.89 -17.99 -13.20
CA GLY A 61 -3.52 -19.17 -13.80
C GLY A 61 -4.54 -18.79 -14.87
#